data_AF-A0A329SX08-F1
#
_entry.id   AF-A0A329SX08-F1
#
_cell.length_a   1.000
_cell.length_b   1.000
_cell.length_c   1.000
_cell.angle_alpha   90.00
_cell.angle_beta   90.00
_cell.angle_gamma   90.00
#
_symmetry.space_group_name_H-M   'P 1'
#
loop_
_entity.id
_entity.type
_entity.pdbx_description
1 polymer ?
#
loop_
_entity_poly.entity_id
_entity_poly.type
_entity_poly.pdbx_seq_one_letter_code
_entity_poly.pdbx_strand_id
1 'polypeptide(L)'
;MWWCELLALFSLHAITLLPRVEACPTECHCIGQARVSVYCDFRGLEEVPINIPVTTTYLDLSGNKFTKVVPEMFLGYVTDSEGVFTTQTAPLAQLKVIHLDLNPVRVVNEHAFDTTPSLELIYLPFDVKIQRQAFAEMKTDKLTFDGYDRVETHPLEDPHFVAFSRSS
;
A
#
# COMPACT_ATOMS: atom_id res chain seq x y z
N MET A 1 56.95 37.38 -5.76
CA MET A 1 56.28 38.49 -5.05
C MET A 1 55.29 39.07 -6.05
N TRP A 2 53.98 38.84 -6.06
CA TRP A 2 52.95 38.52 -5.04
C TRP A 2 51.89 37.63 -5.75
N TRP A 3 51.62 36.39 -5.34
CA TRP A 3 50.54 35.95 -4.44
C TRP A 3 49.24 36.77 -4.55
N CYS A 4 48.24 36.30 -5.32
CA CYS A 4 46.80 36.52 -5.02
C CYS A 4 45.74 35.81 -5.92
N GLU A 5 45.97 34.62 -6.50
CA GLU A 5 44.86 33.89 -7.17
C GLU A 5 44.79 32.40 -6.78
N LEU A 6 44.58 32.14 -5.49
CA LEU A 6 44.29 30.80 -4.97
C LEU A 6 42.87 30.71 -4.36
N LEU A 7 41.89 31.45 -4.90
CA LEU A 7 40.50 31.40 -4.41
C LEU A 7 39.45 31.34 -5.54
N ALA A 8 39.70 30.57 -6.60
CA ALA A 8 38.68 30.31 -7.63
C ALA A 8 38.56 28.83 -8.05
N LEU A 9 39.02 27.90 -7.20
CA LEU A 9 38.78 26.46 -7.40
C LEU A 9 37.86 25.85 -6.32
N PHE A 10 36.97 26.65 -5.75
CA PHE A 10 35.72 26.12 -5.21
C PHE A 10 34.69 26.09 -6.34
N SER A 11 34.97 25.28 -7.37
CA SER A 11 33.95 24.97 -8.37
C SER A 11 32.82 24.25 -7.65
N LEU A 12 31.63 24.87 -7.67
CA LEU A 12 30.36 24.33 -7.20
C LEU A 12 30.17 22.88 -7.70
N HIS A 13 30.63 21.91 -6.92
CA HIS A 13 30.20 20.52 -7.03
C HIS A 13 29.65 20.08 -5.68
N ALA A 14 28.86 20.94 -5.05
CA ALA A 14 27.72 20.41 -4.31
C ALA A 14 26.73 19.93 -5.38
N ILE A 15 26.98 18.74 -5.94
CA ILE A 15 25.95 17.97 -6.61
C ILE A 15 24.91 17.75 -5.52
N THR A 16 23.86 18.57 -5.53
CA THR A 16 22.71 18.35 -4.69
C THR A 16 22.15 17.00 -5.12
N LEU A 17 22.44 15.95 -4.35
CA LEU A 17 21.61 14.75 -4.30
C LEU A 17 20.27 15.21 -3.73
N LEU A 18 19.44 15.85 -4.58
CA LEU A 18 18.04 15.96 -4.26
C LEU A 18 17.54 14.53 -4.17
N PRO A 19 16.97 14.12 -3.03
CA PRO A 19 16.33 12.82 -2.95
C PRO A 19 15.34 12.74 -4.10
N ARG A 20 15.54 11.77 -5.01
CA ARG A 20 14.63 11.50 -6.12
C ARG A 20 13.25 11.29 -5.51
N VAL A 21 12.35 12.23 -5.77
CA VAL A 21 10.96 12.14 -5.32
C VAL A 21 10.29 11.23 -6.31
N GLU A 22 10.11 9.97 -5.93
CA GLU A 22 9.21 9.09 -6.65
C GLU A 22 7.84 9.76 -6.67
N ALA A 23 7.23 9.87 -7.85
CA ALA A 23 5.95 10.55 -7.96
C ALA A 23 4.92 9.86 -7.04
N CYS A 24 4.09 10.64 -6.35
CA CYS A 24 3.03 10.15 -5.49
C CYS A 24 1.68 10.39 -6.19
N PRO A 25 0.67 9.51 -6.05
CA PRO A 25 -0.68 9.81 -6.53
C PRO A 25 -1.18 11.15 -5.97
N THR A 26 -1.99 11.87 -6.74
CA THR A 26 -2.42 13.24 -6.37
C THR A 26 -3.32 13.24 -5.13
N GLU A 27 -4.07 12.16 -4.97
CA GLU A 27 -5.01 11.93 -3.88
C GLU A 27 -4.31 11.50 -2.59
N CYS A 28 -3.04 11.08 -2.67
CA CYS A 28 -2.33 10.40 -1.60
C CYS A 28 -1.12 11.20 -1.10
N HIS A 29 -0.58 10.76 0.04
CA HIS A 29 0.70 11.21 0.55
C HIS A 29 1.65 10.02 0.67
N CYS A 30 2.92 10.23 0.28
CA CYS A 30 3.91 9.16 0.23
C CYS A 30 5.10 9.49 1.12
N ILE A 31 5.61 8.47 1.83
CA ILE A 31 6.77 8.60 2.74
C ILE A 31 7.80 7.52 2.38
N GLY A 32 9.06 7.92 2.32
CA GLY A 32 10.20 7.03 2.07
C GLY A 32 10.53 6.85 0.58
N GLN A 33 11.78 6.46 0.31
CA GLN A 33 12.30 6.27 -1.05
C GLN A 33 12.53 4.81 -1.43
N ALA A 34 12.96 3.97 -0.46
CA ALA A 34 13.26 2.55 -0.68
C ALA A 34 12.15 1.61 -0.17
N ARG A 35 11.31 2.10 0.73
CA ARG A 35 10.10 1.44 1.24
C ARG A 35 9.04 2.51 1.27
N VAL A 36 8.21 2.53 0.23
CA VAL A 36 7.23 3.60 0.06
C VAL A 36 6.00 3.24 0.87
N SER A 37 5.68 4.10 1.83
CA SER A 37 4.37 4.10 2.49
C SER A 37 3.47 5.07 1.74
N VAL A 38 2.35 4.59 1.24
CA VAL A 38 1.37 5.37 0.50
C VAL A 38 0.10 5.44 1.31
N TYR A 39 -0.37 6.67 1.55
CA TYR A 39 -1.52 6.93 2.39
C TYR A 39 -2.57 7.72 1.62
N CYS A 40 -3.70 7.09 1.38
CA CYS A 40 -4.83 7.57 0.61
C CYS A 40 -6.13 7.57 1.45
N ASP A 41 -5.98 7.64 2.77
CA ASP A 41 -7.04 7.55 3.75
C ASP A 41 -7.99 8.77 3.73
N PHE A 42 -9.28 8.53 4.00
CA PHE A 42 -10.33 9.56 4.11
C PHE A 42 -10.46 10.50 2.91
N ARG A 43 -10.28 9.99 1.68
CA ARG A 43 -10.37 10.76 0.43
C ARG A 43 -11.71 10.60 -0.30
N GLY A 44 -12.58 9.71 0.18
CA GLY A 44 -13.86 9.42 -0.45
C GLY A 44 -13.73 8.64 -1.77
N LEU A 45 -12.64 7.88 -1.92
CA LEU A 45 -12.30 7.10 -3.11
C LEU A 45 -13.25 5.91 -3.28
N GLU A 46 -13.65 5.63 -4.51
CA GLU A 46 -14.41 4.43 -4.88
C GLU A 46 -13.52 3.40 -5.63
N GLU A 47 -12.38 3.86 -6.13
CA GLU A 47 -11.37 3.08 -6.85
C GLU A 47 -9.97 3.46 -6.35
N VAL A 48 -9.01 2.52 -6.45
CA VAL A 48 -7.62 2.78 -6.06
C VAL A 48 -7.04 3.80 -7.04
N PRO A 49 -6.39 4.88 -6.57
CA PRO A 49 -5.81 5.88 -7.46
C PRO A 49 -4.86 5.25 -8.47
N ILE A 50 -4.84 5.80 -9.69
CA ILE A 50 -3.76 5.49 -10.62
C ILE A 50 -2.43 5.94 -9.99
N ASN A 51 -1.32 5.39 -10.48
CA ASN A 51 0.02 5.81 -10.08
C ASN A 51 0.41 5.43 -8.63
N ILE A 52 -0.09 4.33 -8.07
CA ILE A 52 0.51 3.72 -6.87
C ILE A 52 1.87 3.10 -7.27
N PRO A 53 3.01 3.47 -6.65
CA PRO A 53 4.31 2.87 -6.98
C PRO A 53 4.36 1.35 -6.75
N VAL A 54 4.98 0.60 -7.65
CA VAL A 54 5.23 -0.86 -7.47
C VAL A 54 6.16 -1.19 -6.29
N THR A 55 6.89 -0.18 -5.80
CA THR A 55 7.77 -0.23 -4.62
C THR A 55 7.02 -0.04 -3.29
N THR A 56 5.69 0.13 -3.34
CA THR A 56 4.86 0.33 -2.14
C THR A 56 4.94 -0.87 -1.20
N THR A 57 5.29 -0.61 0.06
CA THR A 57 5.34 -1.63 1.13
C THR A 57 4.24 -1.48 2.15
N TYR A 58 3.62 -0.31 2.23
CA TYR A 58 2.52 0.02 3.13
C TYR A 58 1.50 0.84 2.34
N LEU A 59 0.24 0.41 2.34
CA LEU A 59 -0.84 1.10 1.63
C LEU A 59 -2.03 1.32 2.55
N ASP A 60 -2.36 2.58 2.81
CA ASP A 60 -3.53 2.96 3.59
C ASP A 60 -4.65 3.48 2.67
N LEU A 61 -5.74 2.73 2.61
CA LEU A 61 -6.96 3.04 1.87
C LEU A 61 -8.17 3.16 2.82
N SER A 62 -7.94 3.31 4.12
CA SER A 62 -8.99 3.37 5.13
C SER A 62 -9.91 4.58 4.95
N GLY A 63 -11.15 4.47 5.41
CA GLY A 63 -12.09 5.60 5.44
C GLY A 63 -12.57 6.08 4.06
N ASN A 64 -12.55 5.19 3.06
CA ASN A 64 -13.00 5.46 1.70
C ASN A 64 -14.38 4.81 1.43
N LYS A 65 -14.74 4.62 0.16
CA LYS A 65 -16.03 4.09 -0.29
C LYS A 65 -15.89 2.77 -1.05
N PHE A 66 -14.83 2.02 -0.81
CA PHE A 66 -14.63 0.71 -1.44
C PHE A 66 -15.74 -0.25 -1.02
N THR A 67 -16.45 -0.85 -1.99
CA THR A 67 -17.52 -1.82 -1.72
C THR A 67 -17.09 -3.26 -1.95
N LYS A 68 -15.95 -3.47 -2.59
CA LYS A 68 -15.37 -4.77 -2.95
C LYS A 68 -13.85 -4.72 -2.77
N VAL A 69 -13.25 -5.89 -2.58
CA VAL A 69 -11.79 -6.07 -2.62
C VAL A 69 -11.50 -7.12 -3.69
N VAL A 70 -10.74 -6.74 -4.70
CA VAL A 70 -10.43 -7.58 -5.87
C VAL A 70 -8.94 -7.47 -6.22
N PRO A 71 -8.32 -8.51 -6.84
CA PRO A 71 -6.89 -8.53 -7.11
C PRO A 71 -6.37 -7.33 -7.91
N GLU A 72 -7.20 -6.78 -8.81
CA GLU A 72 -6.84 -5.65 -9.67
C GLU A 72 -6.60 -4.35 -8.89
N MET A 73 -7.13 -4.24 -7.66
CA MET A 73 -6.88 -3.10 -6.77
C MET A 73 -5.42 -3.01 -6.34
N PHE A 74 -4.67 -4.11 -6.42
CA PHE A 74 -3.29 -4.20 -5.94
C PHE A 74 -2.29 -4.33 -7.10
N LEU A 75 -2.58 -3.61 -8.18
CA LEU A 75 -1.66 -3.36 -9.28
C LEU A 75 -1.05 -1.97 -9.10
N GLY A 76 0.28 -1.91 -9.01
CA GLY A 76 1.05 -0.67 -9.01
C GLY A 76 1.55 -0.31 -10.40
N TYR A 77 2.13 0.89 -10.51
CA TYR A 77 2.66 1.47 -11.72
C TYR A 77 4.19 1.55 -11.67
N VAL A 78 4.81 1.17 -12.78
CA VAL A 78 6.28 1.21 -12.94
C VAL A 78 6.69 2.63 -13.29
N THR A 79 7.75 3.13 -12.65
CA THR A 79 8.39 4.40 -12.99
C THR A 79 9.58 4.20 -13.92
N ASP A 80 9.83 5.16 -14.80
CA ASP A 80 11.00 5.16 -15.69
C ASP A 80 12.29 5.63 -15.00
N SER A 81 13.37 5.86 -15.76
CA SER A 81 14.65 6.36 -15.24
C SER A 81 14.58 7.78 -14.65
N GLU A 82 13.54 8.55 -15.00
CA GLU A 82 13.31 9.91 -14.52
C GLU A 82 12.34 9.95 -13.32
N GLY A 83 11.65 8.84 -13.05
CA GLY A 83 10.73 8.69 -11.91
C GLY A 83 9.30 9.03 -12.30
N VAL A 84 9.01 9.08 -13.60
CA VAL A 84 7.68 9.33 -14.14
C VAL A 84 6.95 8.00 -14.26
N PHE A 85 5.69 7.97 -13.83
CA PHE A 85 4.85 6.79 -14.00
C PHE A 85 4.62 6.49 -15.47
N THR A 86 4.85 5.23 -15.83
CA THR A 86 4.52 4.69 -17.14
C THR A 86 3.09 4.13 -17.13
N THR A 87 2.58 3.75 -18.31
CA THR A 87 1.30 3.02 -18.41
C THR A 87 1.41 1.55 -18.01
N GLN A 88 2.61 1.05 -17.68
CA GLN A 88 2.82 -0.34 -17.32
C GLN A 88 2.44 -0.57 -15.87
N THR A 89 1.55 -1.54 -15.66
CA THR A 89 1.19 -2.02 -14.33
C THR A 89 1.91 -3.31 -13.97
N ALA A 90 2.20 -3.50 -12.69
CA ALA A 90 2.70 -4.76 -12.14
C ALA A 90 2.07 -5.03 -10.75
N PRO A 91 2.02 -6.30 -10.30
CA PRO A 91 1.56 -6.62 -8.95
C PRO A 91 2.33 -5.83 -7.88
N LEU A 92 1.65 -5.45 -6.79
CA LEU A 92 2.28 -4.86 -5.60
C LEU A 92 3.01 -5.93 -4.78
N ALA A 93 4.02 -6.56 -5.41
CA ALA A 93 4.71 -7.72 -4.88
C ALA A 93 5.52 -7.45 -3.60
N GLN A 94 5.78 -6.18 -3.27
CA GLN A 94 6.50 -5.74 -2.08
C GLN A 94 5.56 -5.28 -0.95
N LEU A 95 4.24 -5.24 -1.19
CA LEU A 95 3.27 -4.80 -0.19
C LEU A 95 3.27 -5.75 1.00
N LYS A 96 3.46 -5.19 2.21
CA LYS A 96 3.50 -5.92 3.48
C LYS A 96 2.27 -5.63 4.33
N VAL A 97 1.80 -4.40 4.33
CA VAL A 97 0.68 -3.97 5.17
C VAL A 97 -0.35 -3.25 4.32
N ILE A 98 -1.62 -3.59 4.52
CA ILE A 98 -2.73 -2.88 3.90
C ILE A 98 -3.84 -2.53 4.89
N HIS A 99 -4.32 -1.29 4.81
CA HIS A 99 -5.50 -0.83 5.53
C HIS A 99 -6.67 -0.61 4.56
N LEU A 100 -7.74 -1.37 4.78
CA LEU A 100 -9.03 -1.26 4.08
C LEU A 100 -10.19 -1.07 5.06
N ASP A 101 -9.90 -0.93 6.35
CA ASP A 101 -10.90 -0.64 7.37
C ASP A 101 -11.65 0.67 7.10
N LEU A 102 -12.78 0.85 7.77
CA LEU A 102 -13.65 2.02 7.58
C LEU A 102 -14.14 2.19 6.12
N ASN A 103 -14.22 1.12 5.35
CA ASN A 103 -14.85 1.07 4.02
C ASN A 103 -16.14 0.24 4.05
N PRO A 104 -17.11 0.49 3.16
CA PRO A 104 -18.35 -0.30 3.06
C PRO A 104 -18.16 -1.68 2.39
N VAL A 105 -16.99 -2.30 2.53
CA VAL A 105 -16.70 -3.64 1.99
C VAL A 105 -17.44 -4.69 2.83
N ARG A 106 -18.34 -5.44 2.19
CA ARG A 106 -19.13 -6.48 2.87
C ARG A 106 -18.58 -7.89 2.69
N VAL A 107 -17.94 -8.14 1.55
CA VAL A 107 -17.43 -9.46 1.18
C VAL A 107 -16.05 -9.30 0.58
N VAL A 108 -15.13 -10.14 1.03
CA VAL A 108 -13.78 -10.27 0.46
C VAL A 108 -13.60 -11.70 -0.01
N ASN A 109 -13.15 -11.86 -1.26
CA ASN A 109 -12.78 -13.16 -1.80
C ASN A 109 -11.48 -13.64 -1.15
N GLU A 110 -11.34 -14.93 -0.89
CA GLU A 110 -10.12 -15.47 -0.28
C GLU A 110 -8.86 -15.23 -1.13
N HIS A 111 -9.00 -15.14 -2.45
CA HIS A 111 -7.93 -14.86 -3.41
C HIS A 111 -7.76 -13.37 -3.74
N ALA A 112 -8.43 -12.47 -3.00
CA ALA A 112 -8.42 -11.04 -3.32
C ALA A 112 -7.01 -10.41 -3.28
N PHE A 113 -6.05 -11.06 -2.61
CA PHE A 113 -4.70 -10.56 -2.38
C PHE A 113 -3.61 -11.36 -3.14
N ASP A 114 -3.98 -12.16 -4.13
CA ASP A 114 -3.04 -12.94 -4.96
C ASP A 114 -1.95 -12.08 -5.63
N THR A 115 -2.28 -10.82 -5.94
CA THR A 115 -1.37 -9.81 -6.50
C THR A 115 -0.42 -9.18 -5.47
N THR A 116 -0.44 -9.65 -4.23
CA THR A 116 0.39 -9.15 -3.11
C THR A 116 1.05 -10.32 -2.33
N PRO A 117 1.95 -11.10 -2.95
CA PRO A 117 2.52 -12.31 -2.34
C PRO A 117 3.37 -12.09 -1.09
N SER A 118 3.77 -10.85 -0.79
CA SER A 118 4.57 -10.48 0.38
C SER A 118 3.75 -9.87 1.52
N LEU A 119 2.41 -9.90 1.39
CA LEU A 119 1.52 -9.32 2.39
C LEU A 119 1.68 -10.08 3.72
N GLU A 120 1.76 -9.32 4.81
CA GLU A 120 2.03 -9.77 6.17
C GLU A 120 0.88 -9.42 7.11
N LEU A 121 0.22 -8.27 6.89
CA LEU A 121 -0.82 -7.74 7.77
C LEU A 121 -1.94 -7.05 6.98
N ILE A 122 -3.18 -7.43 7.28
CA ILE A 122 -4.39 -6.96 6.59
C ILE A 122 -5.36 -6.39 7.62
N TYR A 123 -5.79 -5.15 7.44
CA TYR A 123 -6.88 -4.54 8.21
C TYR A 123 -8.12 -4.45 7.33
N LEU A 124 -9.21 -5.09 7.74
CA LEU A 124 -10.50 -5.09 7.02
C LEU A 124 -11.61 -4.50 7.90
N PRO A 125 -12.74 -4.04 7.31
CA PRO A 125 -13.90 -3.62 8.08
C PRO A 125 -14.39 -4.72 9.03
N PHE A 126 -14.83 -4.33 10.22
CA PHE A 126 -15.20 -5.29 11.26
C PHE A 126 -16.28 -6.28 10.82
N ASP A 127 -17.26 -5.85 10.03
CA ASP A 127 -18.43 -6.65 9.61
C ASP A 127 -18.22 -7.47 8.32
N VAL A 128 -17.00 -7.45 7.77
CA VAL A 128 -16.68 -8.16 6.52
C VAL A 128 -16.90 -9.67 6.62
N LYS A 129 -17.37 -10.27 5.52
CA LYS A 129 -17.49 -11.72 5.35
C LYS A 129 -16.44 -12.24 4.38
N ILE A 130 -15.83 -13.38 4.71
CA ILE A 130 -14.84 -14.00 3.83
C ILE A 130 -15.53 -15.05 2.96
N GLN A 131 -15.44 -14.89 1.64
CA GLN A 131 -15.95 -15.86 0.67
C GLN A 131 -14.82 -16.77 0.21
N ARG A 132 -14.92 -18.07 0.50
CA ARG A 132 -14.03 -19.07 -0.09
C ARG A 132 -14.55 -19.46 -1.47
N GLN A 133 -13.68 -19.68 -2.45
CA GLN A 133 -14.08 -20.18 -3.77
C GLN A 133 -14.32 -21.70 -3.73
N ALA A 134 -13.55 -22.42 -2.90
CA ALA A 134 -13.68 -23.88 -2.76
C ALA A 134 -15.03 -24.32 -2.15
N PHE A 135 -15.72 -23.42 -1.45
CA PHE A 135 -17.02 -23.64 -0.83
C PHE A 135 -17.89 -22.42 -1.12
N ALA A 136 -19.09 -22.57 -1.68
CA ALA A 136 -20.00 -21.44 -1.92
C ALA A 136 -20.51 -20.74 -0.64
N GLU A 137 -19.87 -20.99 0.50
CA GLU A 137 -20.20 -20.54 1.84
C GLU A 137 -19.37 -19.32 2.24
N MET A 138 -19.99 -18.43 3.01
CA MET A 138 -19.30 -17.30 3.64
C MET A 138 -18.88 -17.68 5.05
N LYS A 139 -17.59 -17.55 5.38
CA LYS A 139 -17.09 -17.77 6.74
C LYS A 139 -17.36 -16.55 7.60
N THR A 140 -18.09 -16.74 8.69
CA THR A 140 -18.49 -15.66 9.61
C THR A 140 -17.71 -15.65 10.93
N ASP A 141 -16.91 -16.69 11.19
CA ASP A 141 -16.09 -16.79 12.42
C ASP A 141 -14.92 -15.79 12.43
N LYS A 142 -14.51 -15.32 11.24
CA LYS A 142 -13.40 -14.38 11.02
C LYS A 142 -12.08 -14.83 11.65
N LEU A 143 -11.89 -16.14 11.86
CA LEU A 143 -10.70 -16.67 12.53
C LEU A 143 -9.52 -16.85 11.58
N THR A 144 -9.80 -17.14 10.31
CA THR A 144 -8.77 -17.40 9.30
C THR A 144 -9.19 -16.84 7.95
N PHE A 145 -8.20 -16.45 7.16
CA PHE A 145 -8.34 -15.89 5.82
C PHE A 145 -7.15 -16.40 4.99
N ASP A 146 -7.35 -17.14 3.90
CA ASP A 146 -6.30 -17.73 3.02
C ASP A 146 -4.81 -17.66 3.46
N GLY A 147 -4.40 -18.47 4.44
CA GLY A 147 -3.00 -18.48 4.94
C GLY A 147 -2.64 -17.36 5.92
N TYR A 148 -3.65 -16.70 6.47
CA TYR A 148 -3.59 -15.70 7.53
C TYR A 148 -4.50 -16.12 8.68
N ASP A 149 -4.03 -15.84 9.89
CA ASP A 149 -4.76 -16.03 11.13
C ASP A 149 -5.23 -14.68 11.67
N ARG A 150 -6.39 -14.67 12.33
CA ARG A 150 -6.89 -13.49 13.02
C ARG A 150 -5.87 -13.08 14.10
N VAL A 151 -5.47 -11.83 14.07
CA VAL A 151 -4.61 -11.27 15.12
C VAL A 151 -5.41 -11.26 16.43
N GLU A 152 -4.83 -11.79 17.51
CA GLU A 152 -5.46 -11.71 18.83
C GLU A 152 -5.76 -10.26 19.18
N THR A 153 -6.88 -10.04 19.90
CA THR A 153 -7.47 -8.72 20.11
C THR A 153 -6.42 -7.71 20.59
N HIS A 154 -6.02 -6.80 19.70
CA HIS A 154 -5.08 -5.74 20.00
C HIS A 154 -5.77 -4.70 20.91
N PRO A 155 -5.07 -4.01 21.83
CA PRO A 155 -5.66 -2.92 22.61
C PRO A 155 -6.18 -1.74 21.76
N LEU A 156 -5.76 -1.65 20.49
CA LEU A 156 -6.26 -0.72 19.47
C LEU A 156 -7.27 -1.37 18.52
N GLU A 157 -7.68 -2.62 18.76
CA GLU A 157 -8.86 -3.23 18.15
C GLU A 157 -10.12 -2.57 18.76
N ASP A 158 -10.22 -1.26 18.53
CA ASP A 158 -11.44 -0.46 18.63
C ASP A 158 -12.39 -1.01 17.54
N PRO A 159 -13.70 -1.12 17.78
CA PRO A 159 -14.62 -2.10 17.16
C PRO A 159 -14.92 -1.88 15.66
N HIS A 160 -14.07 -1.12 14.97
CA HIS A 160 -14.23 -0.67 13.60
C HIS A 160 -13.50 -1.56 12.58
N PHE A 161 -12.55 -2.41 13.01
CA PHE A 161 -11.81 -3.30 12.10
C PHE A 161 -11.55 -4.70 12.67
N VAL A 162 -11.19 -5.62 11.77
CA VAL A 162 -10.57 -6.92 12.09
C VAL A 162 -9.23 -7.00 11.38
N ALA A 163 -8.23 -7.57 12.05
CA ALA A 163 -6.88 -7.73 11.50
C ALA A 163 -6.49 -9.20 11.31
N PHE A 164 -5.75 -9.47 10.23
CA PHE A 164 -5.22 -10.80 9.90
C PHE A 164 -3.72 -10.70 9.66
N SER A 165 -2.94 -11.57 10.30
CA SER A 165 -1.50 -11.69 10.08
C SER A 165 -1.17 -13.01 9.41
N ARG A 166 -0.11 -13.03 8.60
CA ARG A 166 0.32 -14.25 7.92
C ARG A 166 0.55 -15.39 8.91
N SER A 167 -0.04 -16.55 8.62
CA SER A 167 0.12 -17.74 9.43
C SER A 167 1.60 -18.12 9.54
N SER A 168 2.03 -18.46 10.75
CA SER A 168 3.40 -18.90 11.06
C SER A 168 3.70 -20.29 10.51
#